data_AF-A0A915YKD9-F1
#
_entry.id   AF-A0A915YKD9-F1
#
_cell.length_a   1.000
_cell.length_b   1.000
_cell.length_c   1.000
_cell.angle_alpha   90.00
_cell.angle_beta   90.00
_cell.angle_gamma   90.00
#
_symmetry.space_group_name_H-M   'P 1'
#
loop_
_entity.id
_entity.type
_entity.pdbx_description
1 polymer ?
#
loop_
_entity_poly.entity_id
_entity_poly.type
_entity_poly.pdbx_seq_one_letter_code
_entity_poly.pdbx_strand_id
1 'polypeptide(L)'
;MADKLEKIVRLEENIIAMEKEILKYQEMFEADGVITKEEQGQLDAMFSTINAVVKELFRRKAALPPEITRSVFMAGTYEKKNYAPPTKLGLFDVSLNPKNGRLEILSKLNFNFIDGAAADFAGKKGESNVWSDKEKKEWRKAYIALIEGRWGGKYHFIHPDMNNVTVYVDVEIEHADAGWHYDLQVKKIPKGEFEQSAVSIHDANPSTDEMVATLDSNDLKFVTKDASVKDKQKGAVHEYGHMIGLDDEYVDSDPGTIWHETLVRDALGTVLVEGNFKDVMSVGNQIEKQHYVTFLQALKDVTGLKKWQFKK
;
A
#
# COMPACT_ATOMS: atom_id res chain seq x y z
N MET A 1 21.05 5.41 -27.06
CA MET A 1 20.58 5.28 -25.65
C MET A 1 21.16 4.03 -24.98
N ALA A 2 21.15 2.85 -25.62
CA ALA A 2 21.80 1.65 -25.10
C ALA A 2 23.26 1.88 -24.64
N ASP A 3 24.08 2.51 -25.48
CA ASP A 3 25.47 2.89 -25.14
C ASP A 3 25.60 3.85 -23.94
N LYS A 4 24.60 4.70 -23.67
CA LYS A 4 24.59 5.59 -22.49
C LYS A 4 24.22 4.84 -21.21
N LEU A 5 23.29 3.88 -21.31
CA LEU A 5 22.85 3.04 -20.18
C LEU A 5 23.93 2.04 -19.78
N GLU A 6 24.57 1.40 -20.76
CA GLU A 6 25.71 0.49 -20.56
C GLU A 6 26.87 1.18 -19.83
N LYS A 7 27.13 2.46 -20.17
CA LYS A 7 28.12 3.28 -19.46
C LYS A 7 27.72 3.59 -18.01
N ILE A 8 26.43 3.65 -17.68
CA ILE A 8 25.96 3.85 -16.30
C ILE A 8 26.08 2.56 -15.50
N VAL A 9 25.63 1.43 -16.06
CA VAL A 9 25.75 0.11 -15.43
C VAL A 9 27.22 -0.20 -15.11
N ARG A 10 28.12 0.06 -16.07
CA ARG A 10 29.55 -0.14 -15.86
C ARG A 10 30.15 0.77 -14.77
N LEU A 11 29.60 1.96 -14.56
CA LEU A 11 30.03 2.85 -13.46
C LEU A 11 29.52 2.33 -12.11
N GLU A 12 28.31 1.78 -12.05
CA GLU A 12 27.76 1.15 -10.84
C GLU A 12 28.55 -0.11 -10.45
N GLU A 13 28.88 -0.96 -11.43
CA GLU A 13 29.75 -2.14 -11.23
C GLU A 13 31.14 -1.74 -10.72
N ASN A 14 31.72 -0.66 -11.26
CA ASN A 14 33.00 -0.14 -10.78
C ASN A 14 32.93 0.36 -9.34
N ILE A 15 31.84 1.03 -8.94
CA ILE A 15 31.64 1.48 -7.55
C ILE A 15 31.59 0.28 -6.61
N ILE A 16 30.79 -0.74 -6.93
CA ILE A 16 30.67 -1.97 -6.13
C ILE A 16 32.03 -2.67 -6.00
N ALA A 17 32.82 -2.73 -7.08
CA ALA A 17 34.16 -3.31 -7.04
C ALA A 17 35.11 -2.51 -6.13
N MET A 18 35.06 -1.17 -6.18
CA MET A 18 35.87 -0.31 -5.32
C MET A 18 35.46 -0.39 -3.84
N GLU A 19 34.17 -0.49 -3.54
CA GLU A 19 33.66 -0.69 -2.17
C GLU A 19 34.15 -2.02 -1.57
N LYS A 20 34.18 -3.09 -2.39
CA LYS A 20 34.76 -4.37 -1.97
C LYS A 20 36.25 -4.29 -1.67
N GLU A 21 37.00 -3.50 -2.42
CA GLU A 21 38.42 -3.26 -2.12
C GLU A 21 38.58 -2.47 -0.82
N ILE A 22 37.76 -1.44 -0.56
CA ILE A 22 37.77 -0.73 0.73
C ILE A 22 37.51 -1.67 1.91
N LEU A 23 36.53 -2.57 1.78
CA LEU A 23 36.22 -3.54 2.83
C LEU A 23 37.41 -4.46 3.14
N LYS A 24 38.17 -4.90 2.13
CA LYS A 24 39.40 -5.67 2.35
C LYS A 24 40.45 -4.87 3.12
N TYR A 25 40.60 -3.59 2.81
CA TYR A 25 41.49 -2.71 3.57
C TYR A 25 41.01 -2.56 5.02
N GLN A 26 39.71 -2.40 5.26
CA GLN A 26 39.15 -2.34 6.62
C GLN A 26 39.42 -3.63 7.42
N GLU A 27 39.21 -4.80 6.81
CA GLU A 27 39.50 -6.10 7.43
C GLU A 27 41.00 -6.30 7.75
N MET A 28 41.90 -5.80 6.88
CA MET A 28 43.35 -5.83 7.13
C MET A 28 43.76 -4.93 8.32
N PHE A 29 43.11 -3.77 8.49
CA PHE A 29 43.45 -2.85 9.57
C PHE A 29 42.93 -3.27 10.95
N GLU A 30 41.84 -4.03 11.01
CA GLU A 30 41.36 -4.63 12.26
C GLU A 30 42.33 -5.67 12.85
N ALA A 31 43.22 -6.24 12.03
CA ALA A 31 44.20 -7.25 12.46
C ALA A 31 45.47 -6.65 13.11
N ASP A 32 46.00 -5.53 12.58
CA ASP A 32 47.32 -5.01 12.96
C ASP A 32 47.30 -3.63 13.66
N GLY A 33 46.14 -2.96 13.71
CA GLY A 33 45.87 -1.79 14.58
C GLY A 33 46.64 -0.49 14.29
N VAL A 34 47.54 -0.45 13.30
CA VAL A 34 48.34 0.72 12.93
C VAL A 34 48.35 0.91 11.42
N ILE A 35 47.72 2.00 10.94
CA ILE A 35 47.77 2.43 9.54
C ILE A 35 49.08 3.20 9.30
N THR A 36 49.88 2.77 8.32
CA THR A 36 51.06 3.53 7.89
C THR A 36 50.66 4.76 7.08
N LYS A 37 51.55 5.76 6.99
CA LYS A 37 51.32 6.96 6.16
C LYS A 37 51.11 6.63 4.68
N GLU A 38 51.76 5.58 4.19
CA GLU A 38 51.64 5.13 2.80
C GLU A 38 50.27 4.50 2.53
N GLU A 39 49.78 3.66 3.46
CA GLU A 39 48.44 3.07 3.39
C GLU A 39 47.33 4.10 3.53
N GLN A 40 47.47 5.08 4.43
CA GLN A 40 46.52 6.19 4.53
C GLN A 40 46.45 6.96 3.19
N GLY A 41 47.60 7.19 2.55
CA GLY A 41 47.66 7.84 1.24
C GLY A 41 46.96 7.03 0.13
N GLN A 42 47.03 5.70 0.18
CA GLN A 42 46.30 4.83 -0.76
C GLN A 42 44.78 4.89 -0.52
N LEU A 43 44.35 4.87 0.74
CA LEU A 43 42.95 4.95 1.13
C LEU A 43 42.32 6.29 0.70
N ASP A 44 43.03 7.39 0.94
CA ASP A 44 42.60 8.74 0.52
C ASP A 44 42.48 8.84 -1.01
N ALA A 45 43.40 8.21 -1.75
CA ALA A 45 43.35 8.14 -3.21
C ALA A 45 42.15 7.31 -3.71
N MET A 46 41.84 6.20 -3.05
CA MET A 46 40.65 5.38 -3.35
C MET A 46 39.35 6.14 -3.09
N PHE A 47 39.22 6.80 -1.93
CA PHE A 47 38.04 7.61 -1.62
C PHE A 47 37.87 8.78 -2.59
N SER A 48 38.96 9.44 -2.98
CA SER A 48 38.94 10.49 -4.00
C SER A 48 38.42 9.94 -5.35
N THR A 49 38.89 8.76 -5.74
CA THR A 49 38.47 8.08 -6.97
C THR A 49 36.98 7.70 -6.93
N ILE A 50 36.51 7.11 -5.84
CA ILE A 50 35.08 6.79 -5.66
C ILE A 50 34.23 8.04 -5.73
N ASN A 51 34.62 9.11 -5.04
CA ASN A 51 33.90 10.38 -5.08
C ASN A 51 33.82 10.96 -6.50
N ALA A 52 34.88 10.84 -7.30
CA ALA A 52 34.87 11.26 -8.69
C ALA A 52 33.93 10.40 -9.56
N VAL A 53 33.97 9.07 -9.38
CA VAL A 53 33.10 8.13 -10.12
C VAL A 53 31.64 8.32 -9.75
N VAL A 54 31.32 8.50 -8.46
CA VAL A 54 29.97 8.79 -7.96
C VAL A 54 29.45 10.11 -8.51
N LYS A 55 30.26 11.18 -8.52
CA LYS A 55 29.89 12.46 -9.13
C LYS A 55 29.59 12.31 -10.62
N GLU A 56 30.40 11.55 -11.35
CA GLU A 56 30.17 11.30 -12.78
C GLU A 56 28.91 10.43 -13.02
N LEU A 57 28.64 9.45 -12.15
CA LEU A 57 27.39 8.68 -12.18
C LEU A 57 26.18 9.60 -12.01
N PHE A 58 26.20 10.48 -11.00
CA PHE A 58 25.13 11.45 -10.77
C PHE A 58 24.96 12.41 -11.95
N ARG A 59 26.06 12.95 -12.49
CA ARG A 59 26.02 13.82 -13.66
C ARG A 59 25.42 13.11 -14.87
N ARG A 60 25.77 11.84 -15.10
CA ARG A 60 25.25 11.04 -16.21
C ARG A 60 23.79 10.67 -16.02
N LYS A 61 23.37 10.30 -14.82
CA LYS A 61 21.95 10.07 -14.48
C LYS A 61 21.12 11.35 -14.66
N ALA A 62 21.65 12.50 -14.27
CA ALA A 62 21.02 13.81 -14.48
C ALA A 62 20.99 14.25 -15.96
N ALA A 63 21.94 13.77 -16.77
CA ALA A 63 22.03 14.05 -18.21
C ALA A 63 21.35 12.98 -19.08
N LEU A 64 20.81 11.91 -18.49
CA LEU A 64 19.86 11.06 -19.18
C LEU A 64 18.63 11.93 -19.49
N PRO A 65 17.99 11.77 -20.66
CA PRO A 65 16.67 12.33 -20.87
C PRO A 65 15.77 11.93 -19.67
N PRO A 66 14.81 12.77 -19.26
CA PRO A 66 13.90 12.49 -18.15
C PRO A 66 13.11 11.18 -18.29
N GLU A 67 13.16 10.56 -19.45
CA GLU A 67 12.50 9.32 -19.75
C GLU A 67 13.39 8.14 -19.36
N ILE A 68 12.99 7.44 -18.29
CA ILE A 68 12.89 5.99 -18.46
C ILE A 68 12.10 5.80 -19.74
N THR A 69 12.80 5.49 -20.83
CA THR A 69 12.12 5.27 -22.12
C THR A 69 10.98 4.30 -21.89
N ARG A 70 9.84 4.51 -22.54
CA ARG A 70 8.74 3.55 -22.50
C ARG A 70 9.24 2.11 -22.66
N SER A 71 10.25 1.86 -23.50
CA SER A 71 10.88 0.54 -23.62
C SER A 71 11.49 -0.02 -22.32
N VAL A 72 12.19 0.79 -21.53
CA VAL A 72 12.75 0.36 -20.24
C VAL A 72 11.61 0.11 -19.24
N PHE A 73 10.61 0.99 -19.20
CA PHE A 73 9.44 0.79 -18.34
C PHE A 73 8.69 -0.51 -18.69
N MET A 74 8.44 -0.73 -19.98
CA MET A 74 7.70 -1.90 -20.46
C MET A 74 8.46 -3.23 -20.26
N ALA A 75 9.78 -3.16 -20.06
CA ALA A 75 10.62 -4.32 -19.78
C ALA A 75 10.84 -4.59 -18.29
N GLY A 76 10.42 -3.67 -17.41
CA GLY A 76 10.62 -3.77 -15.97
C GLY A 76 9.66 -4.76 -15.29
N THR A 77 10.10 -5.24 -14.13
CA THR A 77 9.27 -5.94 -13.15
C THR A 77 9.09 -5.01 -11.96
N TYR A 78 7.86 -4.80 -11.53
CA TYR A 78 7.51 -3.83 -10.50
C TYR A 78 6.64 -4.52 -9.46
N GLU A 79 7.25 -4.93 -8.36
CA GLU A 79 6.54 -5.60 -7.29
C GLU A 79 7.13 -5.22 -5.93
N LYS A 80 6.28 -5.18 -4.92
CA LYS A 80 6.69 -5.08 -3.53
C LYS A 80 5.69 -5.83 -2.67
N LYS A 81 6.21 -6.81 -1.93
CA LYS A 81 5.46 -7.55 -0.92
C LYS A 81 5.34 -6.72 0.35
N ASN A 82 4.24 -6.89 1.09
CA ASN A 82 4.01 -6.22 2.36
C ASN A 82 4.25 -4.69 2.27
N TYR A 83 3.71 -4.07 1.22
CA TYR A 83 3.73 -2.63 1.08
C TYR A 83 2.89 -1.98 2.17
N ALA A 84 3.56 -1.22 3.03
CA ALA A 84 2.94 -0.32 4.00
C ALA A 84 2.99 1.11 3.44
N PRO A 85 1.83 1.76 3.20
CA PRO A 85 1.75 3.18 2.91
C PRO A 85 2.36 4.04 4.03
N PRO A 86 2.77 5.29 3.74
CA PRO A 86 3.34 6.19 4.75
C PRO A 86 2.33 6.66 5.81
N THR A 87 1.06 6.28 5.67
CA THR A 87 -0.05 6.66 6.56
C THR A 87 -0.07 5.87 7.86
N LYS A 88 0.85 4.93 8.09
CA LYS A 88 0.87 3.98 9.24
C LYS A 88 -0.35 3.05 9.31
N LEU A 89 -1.16 3.07 8.27
CA LEU A 89 -2.28 2.18 8.04
C LEU A 89 -2.00 1.38 6.78
N GLY A 90 -2.64 0.23 6.68
CA GLY A 90 -2.63 -0.58 5.48
C GLY A 90 -1.41 -1.48 5.33
N LEU A 91 -1.66 -2.65 4.75
CA LEU A 91 -0.65 -3.63 4.39
C LEU A 91 -1.17 -4.47 3.21
N PHE A 92 -0.48 -4.42 2.08
CA PHE A 92 -0.87 -5.19 0.90
C PHE A 92 0.34 -5.50 0.01
N ASP A 93 0.22 -6.49 -0.86
CA ASP A 93 1.17 -6.70 -1.93
C ASP A 93 0.81 -5.76 -3.09
N VAL A 94 1.81 -5.19 -3.75
CA VAL A 94 1.62 -4.42 -4.97
C VAL A 94 2.43 -5.05 -6.09
N SER A 95 1.80 -5.26 -7.25
CA SER A 95 2.48 -5.68 -8.47
C SER A 95 1.96 -4.88 -9.66
N LEU A 96 2.83 -4.51 -10.59
CA LEU A 96 2.46 -3.83 -11.82
C LEU A 96 2.95 -4.64 -13.00
N ASN A 97 2.03 -4.94 -13.91
CA ASN A 97 2.34 -5.47 -15.23
C ASN A 97 2.30 -4.33 -16.27
N PRO A 98 3.45 -3.86 -16.76
CA PRO A 98 3.50 -2.74 -17.72
C PRO A 98 2.83 -3.04 -19.06
N LYS A 99 2.77 -4.32 -19.47
CA LYS A 99 2.28 -4.72 -20.79
C LYS A 99 0.79 -4.50 -20.94
N ASN A 100 0.03 -4.75 -19.89
CA ASN A 100 -1.42 -4.52 -19.84
C ASN A 100 -1.82 -3.32 -18.94
N GLY A 101 -0.85 -2.72 -18.24
CA GLY A 101 -1.06 -1.59 -17.35
C GLY A 101 -1.77 -1.97 -16.05
N ARG A 102 -1.86 -3.24 -15.68
CA ARG A 102 -2.56 -3.67 -14.46
C ARG A 102 -1.67 -3.44 -13.24
N LEU A 103 -2.11 -2.58 -12.32
CA LEU A 103 -1.54 -2.43 -10.97
C LEU A 103 -2.42 -3.23 -10.01
N GLU A 104 -1.96 -4.43 -9.69
CA GLU A 104 -2.58 -5.33 -8.74
C GLU A 104 -2.25 -4.88 -7.31
N ILE A 105 -3.30 -4.70 -6.52
CA ILE A 105 -3.30 -4.45 -5.10
C ILE A 105 -3.88 -5.70 -4.46
N LEU A 106 -3.01 -6.57 -3.95
CA LEU A 106 -3.39 -7.86 -3.42
C LEU A 106 -3.40 -7.81 -1.89
N SER A 107 -4.57 -7.99 -1.29
CA SER A 107 -4.72 -8.18 0.15
C SER A 107 -4.94 -9.66 0.46
N LYS A 108 -4.06 -10.26 1.24
CA LYS A 108 -4.16 -11.66 1.67
C LYS A 108 -4.84 -11.72 3.03
N LEU A 109 -5.93 -12.48 3.14
CA LEU A 109 -6.75 -12.51 4.35
C LEU A 109 -6.89 -13.92 4.90
N ASN A 110 -6.68 -14.06 6.21
CA ASN A 110 -7.15 -15.21 6.94
C ASN A 110 -8.60 -14.97 7.37
N PHE A 111 -9.55 -15.74 6.87
CA PHE A 111 -10.96 -15.56 7.23
C PHE A 111 -11.29 -16.37 8.48
N ASN A 112 -11.28 -15.71 9.64
CA ASN A 112 -11.55 -16.30 10.94
C ASN A 112 -13.01 -16.05 11.35
N PHE A 113 -13.87 -17.05 11.14
CA PHE A 113 -15.29 -16.96 11.45
C PHE A 113 -15.57 -17.32 12.91
N ILE A 114 -16.06 -16.34 13.67
CA ILE A 114 -16.31 -16.44 15.11
C ILE A 114 -17.82 -16.55 15.35
N ASP A 115 -18.23 -17.58 16.09
CA ASP A 115 -19.61 -17.74 16.51
C ASP A 115 -19.97 -16.70 17.59
N GLY A 116 -21.17 -16.13 17.51
CA GLY A 116 -21.71 -15.25 18.53
C GLY A 116 -22.20 -16.01 19.75
N ALA A 117 -22.00 -15.46 20.94
CA ALA A 117 -22.54 -16.05 22.16
C ALA A 117 -24.06 -15.77 22.27
N ALA A 118 -24.84 -16.77 22.68
CA ALA A 118 -26.28 -16.60 22.87
C ALA A 118 -26.63 -15.55 23.94
N ALA A 119 -25.75 -15.38 24.93
CA ALA A 119 -25.92 -14.41 26.00
C ALA A 119 -25.83 -12.95 25.51
N ASP A 120 -24.98 -12.67 24.52
CA ASP A 120 -24.77 -11.32 23.97
C ASP A 120 -26.05 -10.76 23.33
N PHE A 121 -26.97 -11.63 22.91
CA PHE A 121 -28.20 -11.28 22.19
C PHE A 121 -29.47 -11.81 22.87
N ALA A 122 -29.43 -11.98 24.19
CA ALA A 122 -30.57 -12.48 24.96
C ALA A 122 -31.85 -11.67 24.68
N GLY A 123 -32.94 -12.36 24.33
CA GLY A 123 -34.24 -11.73 24.03
C GLY A 123 -34.39 -11.23 22.59
N LYS A 124 -33.35 -11.26 21.76
CA LYS A 124 -33.47 -11.05 20.31
C LYS A 124 -33.99 -12.31 19.65
N LYS A 125 -35.07 -12.19 18.88
CA LYS A 125 -35.62 -13.29 18.07
C LYS A 125 -34.92 -13.26 16.71
N GLY A 126 -34.36 -14.37 16.27
CA GLY A 126 -33.63 -14.42 15.00
C GLY A 126 -32.97 -15.76 14.69
N GLU A 127 -32.19 -15.75 13.61
CA GLU A 127 -31.39 -16.87 13.10
C GLU A 127 -30.31 -17.32 14.11
N SER A 128 -29.66 -18.45 13.81
CA SER A 128 -28.51 -18.97 14.58
C SER A 128 -27.37 -17.94 14.65
N ASN A 129 -26.82 -17.75 15.84
CA ASN A 129 -25.57 -16.99 16.06
C ASN A 129 -24.32 -17.86 15.82
N VAL A 130 -24.47 -19.07 15.30
CA VAL A 130 -23.39 -19.99 14.94
C VAL A 130 -23.28 -20.04 13.43
N TRP A 131 -22.07 -19.90 12.91
CA TRP A 131 -21.77 -20.03 11.49
C TRP A 131 -21.84 -21.49 11.03
N SER A 132 -22.64 -21.75 10.00
CA SER A 132 -22.50 -22.98 9.21
C SER A 132 -21.38 -22.85 8.16
N ASP A 133 -20.79 -23.98 7.74
CA ASP A 133 -19.78 -24.00 6.67
C ASP A 133 -20.28 -23.39 5.36
N LYS A 134 -21.58 -23.55 5.08
CA LYS A 134 -22.22 -22.96 3.90
C LYS A 134 -22.20 -21.43 4.01
N GLU A 135 -22.62 -20.88 5.14
CA GLU A 135 -22.63 -19.43 5.36
C GLU A 135 -21.22 -18.84 5.34
N LYS A 136 -20.21 -19.51 5.93
CA LYS A 136 -18.80 -19.08 5.86
C LYS A 136 -18.35 -18.93 4.40
N LYS A 137 -18.62 -19.94 3.57
CA LYS A 137 -18.27 -19.93 2.14
C LYS A 137 -19.01 -18.82 1.37
N GLU A 138 -20.31 -18.67 1.61
CA GLU A 138 -21.13 -17.66 0.96
C GLU A 138 -20.71 -16.24 1.36
N TRP A 139 -20.47 -16.01 2.65
CA TRP A 139 -20.04 -14.71 3.17
C TRP A 139 -18.66 -14.34 2.63
N ARG A 140 -17.67 -15.25 2.69
CA ARG A 140 -16.33 -15.01 2.13
C ARG A 140 -16.39 -14.64 0.65
N LYS A 141 -17.14 -15.41 -0.15
CA LYS A 141 -17.31 -15.13 -1.58
C LYS A 141 -17.96 -13.75 -1.81
N ALA A 142 -18.97 -13.41 -1.00
CA ALA A 142 -19.65 -12.12 -1.10
C ALA A 142 -18.76 -10.95 -0.67
N TYR A 143 -17.92 -11.12 0.36
CA TYR A 143 -16.94 -10.13 0.79
C TYR A 143 -15.92 -9.85 -0.32
N ILE A 144 -15.29 -10.91 -0.87
CA ILE A 144 -14.30 -10.78 -1.95
C ILE A 144 -14.90 -10.01 -3.13
N ALA A 145 -16.03 -10.49 -3.67
CA ALA A 145 -16.68 -9.85 -4.81
C ALA A 145 -17.12 -8.40 -4.50
N LEU A 146 -17.52 -8.11 -3.26
CA LEU A 146 -17.86 -6.76 -2.84
C LEU A 146 -16.63 -5.85 -2.85
N ILE A 147 -15.53 -6.25 -2.22
CA ILE A 147 -14.34 -5.42 -2.10
C ILE A 147 -13.69 -5.18 -3.47
N GLU A 148 -13.44 -6.24 -4.24
CA GLU A 148 -12.85 -6.14 -5.58
C GLU A 148 -13.70 -5.25 -6.49
N GLY A 149 -15.03 -5.42 -6.48
CA GLY A 149 -15.95 -4.61 -7.29
C GLY A 149 -16.14 -3.17 -6.80
N ARG A 150 -15.86 -2.88 -5.53
CA ARG A 150 -15.94 -1.52 -4.97
C ARG A 150 -14.64 -0.77 -5.10
N TRP A 151 -13.49 -1.41 -4.93
CA TRP A 151 -12.20 -0.75 -4.88
C TRP A 151 -11.35 -0.95 -6.15
N GLY A 152 -11.66 -1.91 -7.00
CA GLY A 152 -10.99 -2.09 -8.30
C GLY A 152 -11.53 -1.15 -9.39
N GLY A 153 -10.65 -0.72 -10.29
CA GLY A 153 -10.99 -0.14 -11.60
C GLY A 153 -11.74 1.19 -11.64
N LYS A 154 -11.89 1.93 -10.53
CA LYS A 154 -12.62 3.22 -10.54
C LYS A 154 -11.76 4.37 -11.05
N TYR A 155 -10.51 4.43 -10.60
CA TYR A 155 -9.57 5.47 -11.01
C TYR A 155 -8.28 4.86 -11.54
N HIS A 156 -7.64 5.62 -12.43
CA HIS A 156 -6.50 5.17 -13.22
C HIS A 156 -5.39 6.21 -13.14
N PHE A 157 -4.16 5.78 -13.38
CA PHE A 157 -2.99 6.64 -13.36
C PHE A 157 -2.36 6.77 -14.75
N ILE A 158 -1.76 7.92 -15.00
CA ILE A 158 -0.98 8.19 -16.21
C ILE A 158 0.37 8.77 -15.81
N HIS A 159 1.38 8.54 -16.65
CA HIS A 159 2.66 9.22 -16.56
C HIS A 159 2.77 10.19 -17.74
N PRO A 160 2.91 11.52 -17.50
CA PRO A 160 2.83 12.52 -18.57
C PRO A 160 3.91 12.33 -19.65
N ASP A 161 5.08 11.82 -19.26
CA ASP A 161 6.19 11.57 -20.20
C ASP A 161 6.10 10.20 -20.91
N MET A 162 5.13 9.34 -20.53
CA MET A 162 4.94 8.03 -21.16
C MET A 162 3.64 8.01 -21.96
N ASN A 163 3.72 8.52 -23.19
CA ASN A 163 2.60 8.55 -24.10
C ASN A 163 1.90 7.18 -24.18
N ASN A 164 0.57 7.20 -24.01
CA ASN A 164 -0.31 6.03 -24.09
C ASN A 164 -0.08 4.93 -23.05
N VAL A 165 0.59 5.22 -21.92
CA VAL A 165 0.61 4.33 -20.75
C VAL A 165 -0.47 4.78 -19.78
N THR A 166 -1.47 3.92 -19.57
CA THR A 166 -2.46 4.06 -18.50
C THR A 166 -2.29 2.86 -17.57
N VAL A 167 -2.25 3.14 -16.27
CA VAL A 167 -2.22 2.12 -15.22
C VAL A 167 -3.62 2.00 -14.62
N TYR A 168 -4.14 0.78 -14.61
CA TYR A 168 -5.45 0.41 -14.10
C TYR A 168 -5.29 -0.27 -12.75
N VAL A 169 -5.89 0.29 -11.71
CA VAL A 169 -5.90 -0.32 -10.38
C VAL A 169 -6.79 -1.54 -10.42
N ASP A 170 -6.26 -2.67 -9.99
CA ASP A 170 -6.99 -3.91 -9.80
C ASP A 170 -6.82 -4.35 -8.35
N VAL A 171 -7.93 -4.48 -7.64
CA VAL A 171 -7.92 -4.88 -6.23
C VAL A 171 -8.31 -6.34 -6.19
N GLU A 172 -7.48 -7.16 -5.56
CA GLU A 172 -7.68 -8.59 -5.42
C GLU A 172 -7.62 -9.00 -3.95
N ILE A 173 -8.50 -9.94 -3.57
CA ILE A 173 -8.50 -10.55 -2.24
C ILE A 173 -8.18 -12.04 -2.37
N GLU A 174 -7.08 -12.45 -1.75
CA GLU A 174 -6.70 -13.86 -1.66
C GLU A 174 -6.95 -14.37 -0.23
N HIS A 175 -7.59 -15.53 -0.09
CA HIS A 175 -7.61 -16.21 1.19
C HIS A 175 -6.28 -16.93 1.42
N ALA A 176 -5.65 -16.69 2.56
CA ALA A 176 -4.38 -17.32 2.94
C ALA A 176 -4.45 -17.92 4.35
N ASP A 177 -4.05 -19.19 4.49
CA ASP A 177 -3.92 -19.90 5.77
C ASP A 177 -2.57 -19.65 6.47
N ALA A 178 -1.68 -18.87 5.84
CA ALA A 178 -0.42 -18.39 6.39
C ALA A 178 0.08 -17.20 5.56
N GLY A 179 0.85 -16.28 6.15
CA GLY A 179 1.39 -15.11 5.45
C GLY A 179 0.31 -14.18 4.91
N TRP A 180 -0.85 -14.14 5.59
CA TRP A 180 -1.91 -13.17 5.34
C TRP A 180 -1.46 -11.77 5.74
N HIS A 181 -1.96 -10.73 5.12
CA HIS A 181 -1.78 -9.36 5.60
C HIS A 181 -2.67 -9.03 6.78
N TYR A 182 -3.84 -9.67 6.90
CA TYR A 182 -4.78 -9.46 8.00
C TYR A 182 -5.48 -10.76 8.42
N ASP A 183 -5.60 -10.96 9.74
CA ASP A 183 -6.58 -11.87 10.32
C ASP A 183 -7.96 -11.19 10.33
N LEU A 184 -8.83 -11.58 9.40
CA LEU A 184 -10.16 -11.03 9.25
C LEU A 184 -11.14 -11.82 10.12
N GLN A 185 -11.41 -11.28 11.30
CA GLN A 185 -12.31 -11.85 12.29
C GLN A 185 -13.75 -11.44 12.00
N VAL A 186 -14.60 -12.41 11.70
CA VAL A 186 -16.00 -12.16 11.33
C VAL A 186 -16.95 -12.77 12.35
N LYS A 187 -17.51 -11.94 13.23
CA LYS A 187 -18.44 -12.40 14.27
C LYS A 187 -19.86 -12.58 13.71
N LYS A 188 -20.47 -13.73 14.00
CA LYS A 188 -21.88 -13.98 13.67
C LYS A 188 -22.76 -13.24 14.67
N ILE A 189 -23.65 -12.40 14.17
CA ILE A 189 -24.62 -11.66 14.98
C ILE A 189 -26.02 -11.77 14.36
N PRO A 190 -27.10 -11.58 15.14
CA PRO A 190 -28.44 -11.58 14.59
C PRO A 190 -28.62 -10.49 13.51
N LYS A 191 -29.44 -10.78 12.51
CA LYS A 191 -29.74 -9.83 11.44
C LYS A 191 -30.33 -8.52 11.99
N GLY A 192 -29.72 -7.39 11.64
CA GLY A 192 -30.19 -6.06 12.02
C GLY A 192 -29.60 -5.57 13.35
N GLU A 193 -28.85 -6.41 14.06
CA GLU A 193 -27.97 -5.98 15.13
C GLU A 193 -26.66 -5.41 14.55
N PHE A 194 -25.90 -4.75 15.40
CA PHE A 194 -24.66 -4.08 15.09
C PHE A 194 -23.61 -4.40 16.15
N GLU A 195 -22.40 -4.75 15.72
CA GLU A 195 -21.20 -4.69 16.53
C GLU A 195 -20.18 -3.78 15.85
N GLN A 196 -19.29 -3.17 16.65
CA GLN A 196 -18.32 -2.24 16.09
C GLN A 196 -17.24 -2.99 15.30
N SER A 197 -17.08 -2.58 14.05
CA SER A 197 -16.00 -3.01 13.15
C SER A 197 -14.77 -2.11 13.32
N ALA A 198 -13.59 -2.66 13.03
CA ALA A 198 -12.33 -1.94 13.17
C ALA A 198 -11.19 -2.65 12.42
N VAL A 199 -10.13 -1.92 12.14
CA VAL A 199 -8.86 -2.46 11.62
C VAL A 199 -7.72 -1.98 12.51
N SER A 200 -6.79 -2.88 12.85
CA SER A 200 -5.65 -2.52 13.68
C SER A 200 -4.72 -1.55 12.95
N ILE A 201 -4.04 -0.72 13.75
CA ILE A 201 -3.00 0.20 13.31
C ILE A 201 -1.64 -0.48 13.58
N HIS A 202 -0.64 -0.21 12.75
CA HIS A 202 0.74 -0.67 13.02
C HIS A 202 1.69 0.48 13.33
N ASP A 203 2.75 0.14 14.08
CA ASP A 203 3.98 0.93 14.10
C ASP A 203 4.86 0.55 12.89
N ALA A 204 5.84 1.40 12.58
CA ALA A 204 6.59 1.56 11.32
C ALA A 204 7.11 0.32 10.55
N ASN A 205 6.92 -0.91 11.03
CA ASN A 205 7.18 -2.14 10.29
C ASN A 205 6.25 -3.29 10.77
N PRO A 206 5.03 -3.43 10.22
CA PRO A 206 4.09 -4.46 10.66
C PRO A 206 4.61 -5.86 10.36
N SER A 207 4.55 -6.74 11.36
CA SER A 207 4.48 -8.18 11.08
C SER A 207 3.08 -8.50 10.57
N THR A 208 2.99 -9.46 9.65
CA THR A 208 1.70 -9.93 9.11
C THR A 208 0.78 -10.57 10.16
N ASP A 209 1.36 -11.05 11.26
CA ASP A 209 0.67 -11.88 12.24
C ASP A 209 -0.06 -11.04 13.31
N GLU A 210 0.21 -9.74 13.36
CA GLU A 210 -0.38 -8.80 14.33
C GLU A 210 -1.54 -7.98 13.76
N MET A 211 -1.71 -7.99 12.43
CA MET A 211 -2.72 -7.20 11.75
C MET A 211 -4.08 -7.89 11.84
N VAL A 212 -5.07 -7.22 12.42
CA VAL A 212 -6.41 -7.74 12.65
C VAL A 212 -7.43 -6.78 12.04
N ALA A 213 -8.43 -7.33 11.37
CA ALA A 213 -9.63 -6.60 10.97
C ALA A 213 -10.84 -7.32 11.55
N THR A 214 -11.69 -6.61 12.27
CA THR A 214 -12.91 -7.15 12.88
C THR A 214 -14.13 -6.67 12.11
N LEU A 215 -14.97 -7.62 11.70
CA LEU A 215 -16.26 -7.39 11.04
C LEU A 215 -17.34 -8.24 11.71
N ASP A 216 -18.59 -7.91 11.40
CA ASP A 216 -19.73 -8.73 11.73
C ASP A 216 -20.47 -9.28 10.49
N SER A 217 -21.35 -10.24 10.71
CA SER A 217 -22.10 -10.89 9.63
C SER A 217 -23.08 -9.97 8.87
N ASN A 218 -23.35 -8.76 9.36
CA ASN A 218 -24.19 -7.74 8.74
C ASN A 218 -23.38 -6.70 7.93
N ASP A 219 -22.05 -6.65 8.03
CA ASP A 219 -21.20 -5.62 7.41
C ASP A 219 -21.19 -5.57 5.87
N LEU A 220 -21.66 -6.62 5.20
CA LEU A 220 -21.83 -6.63 3.74
C LEU A 220 -23.09 -5.86 3.27
N LYS A 221 -23.95 -5.49 4.22
CA LYS A 221 -25.23 -4.82 3.98
C LYS A 221 -25.10 -3.32 4.24
N PHE A 222 -26.00 -2.57 3.60
CA PHE A 222 -26.08 -1.13 3.86
C PHE A 222 -26.69 -0.86 5.23
N VAL A 223 -25.99 -0.05 6.02
CA VAL A 223 -26.44 0.47 7.32
C VAL A 223 -26.47 2.00 7.29
N THR A 224 -27.39 2.58 8.04
CA THR A 224 -27.42 4.03 8.28
C THR A 224 -26.50 4.32 9.46
N LYS A 225 -25.38 5.02 9.21
CA LYS A 225 -24.41 5.42 10.26
C LYS A 225 -24.85 6.67 11.00
N ASP A 226 -25.42 7.64 10.29
CA ASP A 226 -26.03 8.84 10.85
C ASP A 226 -27.44 9.00 10.27
N ALA A 227 -28.45 9.07 11.14
CA ALA A 227 -29.83 9.25 10.74
C ALA A 227 -30.10 10.62 10.07
N SER A 228 -29.22 11.60 10.28
CA SER A 228 -29.26 12.90 9.62
C SER A 228 -28.76 12.85 8.17
N VAL A 229 -28.03 11.79 7.80
CA VAL A 229 -27.46 11.59 6.48
C VAL A 229 -28.25 10.53 5.71
N LYS A 230 -28.59 10.85 4.45
CA LYS A 230 -29.38 9.93 3.60
C LYS A 230 -28.57 8.77 3.05
N ASP A 231 -27.26 8.94 2.95
CA ASP A 231 -26.36 7.92 2.46
C ASP A 231 -26.19 6.80 3.48
N LYS A 232 -25.92 5.61 2.96
CA LYS A 232 -25.73 4.39 3.75
C LYS A 232 -24.37 3.82 3.45
N GLN A 233 -23.74 3.26 4.46
CA GLN A 233 -22.42 2.66 4.35
C GLN A 233 -22.50 1.14 4.44
N LYS A 234 -21.55 0.45 3.81
CA LYS A 234 -21.26 -0.95 4.12
C LYS A 234 -19.99 -0.98 4.96
N GLY A 235 -20.06 -1.45 6.20
CA GLY A 235 -18.91 -1.48 7.12
C GLY A 235 -17.70 -2.14 6.47
N ALA A 236 -17.89 -3.31 5.83
CA ALA A 236 -16.82 -4.02 5.15
C ALA A 236 -16.06 -3.18 4.10
N VAL A 237 -16.74 -2.26 3.39
CA VAL A 237 -16.12 -1.41 2.37
C VAL A 237 -15.30 -0.29 3.00
N HIS A 238 -15.79 0.26 4.12
CA HIS A 238 -15.11 1.27 4.94
C HIS A 238 -13.86 0.67 5.61
N GLU A 239 -14.00 -0.46 6.30
CA GLU A 239 -12.87 -1.13 6.96
C GLU A 239 -11.77 -1.51 5.96
N TYR A 240 -12.14 -1.95 4.75
CA TYR A 240 -11.14 -2.22 3.73
C TYR A 240 -10.33 -0.97 3.34
N GLY A 241 -10.93 0.23 3.44
CA GLY A 241 -10.22 1.50 3.29
C GLY A 241 -9.05 1.62 4.27
N HIS A 242 -9.24 1.25 5.54
CA HIS A 242 -8.15 1.19 6.51
C HIS A 242 -7.09 0.14 6.15
N MET A 243 -7.51 -1.03 5.64
CA MET A 243 -6.60 -2.09 5.20
C MET A 243 -5.71 -1.69 4.02
N ILE A 244 -6.08 -0.65 3.28
CA ILE A 244 -5.28 -0.06 2.19
C ILE A 244 -4.64 1.29 2.56
N GLY A 245 -4.72 1.68 3.83
CA GLY A 245 -3.99 2.81 4.38
C GLY A 245 -4.73 4.13 4.46
N LEU A 246 -6.06 4.12 4.41
CA LEU A 246 -6.87 5.32 4.60
C LEU A 246 -7.28 5.44 6.06
N ASP A 247 -7.28 6.68 6.53
CA ASP A 247 -7.74 7.03 7.87
C ASP A 247 -9.20 7.48 7.82
N ASP A 248 -9.84 7.59 8.97
CA ASP A 248 -11.20 8.10 9.08
C ASP A 248 -11.32 9.57 8.66
N GLU A 249 -12.45 9.92 8.07
CA GLU A 249 -12.82 11.28 7.60
C GLU A 249 -14.09 11.78 8.32
N TYR A 250 -14.38 11.30 9.54
CA TYR A 250 -15.50 11.79 10.35
C TYR A 250 -15.22 13.20 10.89
N VAL A 251 -16.28 13.92 11.27
CA VAL A 251 -16.14 15.17 12.05
C VAL A 251 -15.92 14.76 13.49
N ASP A 252 -14.67 14.72 13.93
CA ASP A 252 -14.36 14.43 15.33
C ASP A 252 -14.43 15.71 16.19
N SER A 253 -14.69 15.52 17.49
CA SER A 253 -14.78 16.63 18.45
C SER A 253 -13.44 17.33 18.74
N ASP A 254 -12.33 16.69 18.36
CA ASP A 254 -11.00 17.29 18.22
C ASP A 254 -10.61 17.11 16.74
N PRO A 255 -10.26 18.17 15.98
CA PRO A 255 -9.79 18.02 14.61
C PRO A 255 -8.51 17.18 14.61
N GLY A 256 -8.67 15.90 14.33
CA GLY A 256 -7.59 14.95 14.17
C GLY A 256 -6.85 15.24 12.87
N THR A 257 -5.53 14.98 12.84
CA THR A 257 -4.83 14.94 11.57
C THR A 257 -5.27 13.69 10.83
N ILE A 258 -6.08 13.81 9.78
CA ILE A 258 -6.36 12.67 8.87
C ILE A 258 -5.03 12.20 8.27
N TRP A 259 -4.60 10.97 8.56
CA TRP A 259 -3.23 10.53 8.24
C TRP A 259 -2.90 10.50 6.75
N HIS A 260 -3.92 10.37 5.90
CA HIS A 260 -3.77 10.37 4.45
C HIS A 260 -3.95 11.75 3.79
N GLU A 261 -4.19 12.83 4.56
CA GLU A 261 -4.38 14.20 4.05
C GLU A 261 -3.19 14.68 3.22
N THR A 262 -1.96 14.40 3.69
CA THR A 262 -0.75 14.80 2.96
C THR A 262 -0.67 14.13 1.58
N LEU A 263 -1.06 12.85 1.47
CA LEU A 263 -1.09 12.16 0.18
C LEU A 263 -2.15 12.76 -0.75
N VAL A 264 -3.32 13.15 -0.21
CA VAL A 264 -4.38 13.82 -0.98
C VAL A 264 -3.90 15.17 -1.51
N ARG A 265 -3.28 15.99 -0.66
CA ARG A 265 -2.73 17.29 -1.06
C ARG A 265 -1.65 17.13 -2.14
N ASP A 266 -0.75 16.16 -1.98
CA ASP A 266 0.33 15.93 -2.94
C ASP A 266 -0.17 15.39 -4.29
N ALA A 267 -1.26 14.60 -4.28
CA ALA A 267 -1.78 13.98 -5.48
C ALA A 267 -2.81 14.83 -6.24
N LEU A 268 -3.63 15.60 -5.52
CA LEU A 268 -4.79 16.29 -6.07
C LEU A 268 -4.72 17.82 -5.91
N GLY A 269 -3.81 18.33 -5.07
CA GLY A 269 -3.71 19.76 -4.76
C GLY A 269 -4.90 20.29 -3.94
N THR A 270 -5.65 19.39 -3.30
CA THR A 270 -6.82 19.71 -2.48
C THR A 270 -6.58 19.34 -1.02
N VAL A 271 -7.33 19.97 -0.12
CA VAL A 271 -7.38 19.61 1.31
C VAL A 271 -8.57 18.67 1.51
N LEU A 272 -8.41 17.64 2.34
CA LEU A 272 -9.53 16.79 2.73
C LEU A 272 -10.54 17.59 3.56
N VAL A 273 -11.82 17.31 3.35
CA VAL A 273 -12.89 17.94 4.11
C VAL A 273 -13.49 16.87 5.01
N GLU A 274 -13.19 16.96 6.31
CA GLU A 274 -13.84 16.15 7.34
C GLU A 274 -15.36 16.24 7.23
N GLY A 275 -16.03 15.13 7.48
CA GLY A 275 -17.48 15.08 7.47
C GLY A 275 -18.09 15.24 6.09
N ASN A 276 -17.35 15.00 5.00
CA ASN A 276 -18.00 14.83 3.72
C ASN A 276 -18.83 13.54 3.75
N PHE A 277 -20.08 13.68 4.18
CA PHE A 277 -20.92 12.57 4.61
C PHE A 277 -21.27 11.55 3.51
N LYS A 278 -20.85 11.79 2.26
CA LYS A 278 -21.01 10.86 1.16
C LYS A 278 -19.83 9.90 1.04
N ASP A 279 -18.66 10.30 1.54
CA ASP A 279 -17.39 9.61 1.33
C ASP A 279 -17.34 8.31 2.14
N VAL A 280 -16.63 7.33 1.59
CA VAL A 280 -16.54 5.98 2.14
C VAL A 280 -15.81 5.95 3.47
N MET A 281 -14.85 6.85 3.69
CA MET A 281 -14.11 6.97 4.96
C MET A 281 -14.81 7.90 5.95
N SER A 282 -15.97 8.46 5.59
CA SER A 282 -16.87 9.19 6.48
C SER A 282 -18.13 8.34 6.72
N VAL A 283 -19.32 8.93 6.82
CA VAL A 283 -20.59 8.17 7.06
C VAL A 283 -21.22 7.57 5.80
N GLY A 284 -20.64 7.82 4.62
CA GLY A 284 -21.21 7.46 3.32
C GLY A 284 -20.58 6.21 2.72
N ASN A 285 -20.63 6.08 1.39
CA ASN A 285 -20.13 4.90 0.69
C ASN A 285 -19.52 5.25 -0.68
N GLN A 286 -19.26 6.53 -0.95
CA GLN A 286 -18.70 7.03 -2.19
C GLN A 286 -17.18 6.94 -2.14
N ILE A 287 -16.62 6.23 -3.13
CA ILE A 287 -15.17 6.12 -3.28
C ILE A 287 -14.75 7.14 -4.33
N GLU A 288 -14.13 8.23 -3.87
CA GLU A 288 -13.50 9.29 -4.66
C GLU A 288 -12.00 9.11 -4.94
N LYS A 289 -11.43 9.99 -5.78
CA LYS A 289 -9.99 10.02 -6.11
C LYS A 289 -9.11 10.09 -4.86
N GLN A 290 -9.54 10.81 -3.83
CA GLN A 290 -8.78 10.95 -2.57
C GLN A 290 -8.53 9.61 -1.88
N HIS A 291 -9.40 8.61 -2.07
CA HIS A 291 -9.24 7.28 -1.50
C HIS A 291 -8.33 6.35 -2.32
N TYR A 292 -7.82 6.82 -3.47
CA TYR A 292 -6.89 6.06 -4.33
C TYR A 292 -5.44 6.52 -4.19
N VAL A 293 -5.18 7.46 -3.28
CA VAL A 293 -3.86 8.09 -3.14
C VAL A 293 -2.79 7.13 -2.61
N THR A 294 -3.18 6.13 -1.81
CA THR A 294 -2.26 5.08 -1.35
C THR A 294 -1.83 4.17 -2.50
N PHE A 295 -2.73 3.86 -3.44
CA PHE A 295 -2.39 3.12 -4.66
C PHE A 295 -1.48 3.92 -5.60
N LEU A 296 -1.73 5.23 -5.74
CA LEU A 296 -0.83 6.11 -6.50
C LEU A 296 0.56 6.15 -5.86
N GLN A 297 0.61 6.23 -4.53
CA GLN A 297 1.88 6.24 -3.79
C GLN A 297 2.62 4.91 -3.96
N ALA A 298 1.94 3.77 -3.85
CA ALA A 298 2.50 2.45 -4.12
C ALA A 298 3.08 2.35 -5.53
N LEU A 299 2.35 2.83 -6.55
CA LEU A 299 2.82 2.88 -7.94
C LEU A 299 4.11 3.72 -8.08
N LYS A 300 4.15 4.91 -7.46
CA LYS A 300 5.35 5.77 -7.47
C LYS A 300 6.55 5.10 -6.81
N ASP A 301 6.32 4.31 -5.78
CA ASP A 301 7.39 3.66 -5.02
C ASP A 301 7.93 2.42 -5.75
N VAL A 302 7.07 1.55 -6.28
CA VAL A 302 7.53 0.34 -7.00
C VAL A 302 8.20 0.69 -8.33
N THR A 303 7.77 1.77 -8.99
CA THR A 303 8.38 2.19 -10.27
C THR A 303 9.58 3.11 -10.10
N GLY A 304 9.75 3.74 -8.92
CA GLY A 304 10.70 4.82 -8.71
C GLY A 304 10.38 6.10 -9.48
N LEU A 305 9.20 6.21 -10.10
CA LEU A 305 8.81 7.33 -10.96
C LEU A 305 7.83 8.24 -10.22
N LYS A 306 8.22 9.50 -10.00
CA LYS A 306 7.43 10.42 -9.17
C LYS A 306 6.31 11.16 -9.91
N LYS A 307 6.33 11.18 -11.25
CA LYS A 307 5.37 11.93 -12.08
C LYS A 307 4.07 11.20 -12.39
N TRP A 308 3.83 10.00 -11.83
CA TRP A 308 2.51 9.38 -11.90
C TRP A 308 1.46 10.30 -11.29
N GLN A 309 0.33 10.42 -11.97
CA GLN A 309 -0.79 11.26 -11.57
C GLN A 309 -2.11 10.61 -11.97
N PHE A 310 -3.21 11.06 -11.36
CA PHE A 310 -4.54 10.63 -11.77
C PHE A 310 -4.80 10.97 -13.24
N LYS A 311 -5.40 10.01 -13.95
CA LYS A 311 -5.99 10.28 -15.26
C LYS A 311 -7.13 11.28 -15.05
N LYS A 312 -7.12 12.34 -15.86
CA LYS A 312 -8.16 13.36 -15.85
C LYS A 312 -9.48 12.76 -16.32
#